data_AF-A0A538RFX2-F1
#
_entry.id   AF-A0A538RFX2-F1
#
_cell.length_a   1.000
_cell.length_b   1.000
_cell.length_c   1.000
_cell.angle_alpha   90.00
_cell.angle_beta   90.00
_cell.angle_gamma   90.00
#
_symmetry.space_group_name_H-M   'P 1'
#
loop_
_entity.id
_entity.type
_entity.pdbx_description
1 polymer ?
#
loop_
_entity_poly.entity_id
_entity_poly.type
_entity_poly.pdbx_seq_one_letter_code
_entity_poly.pdbx_strand_id
1 'polypeptide(L)'
;PDVARAFFADEEAATYAALSRRAVLTDTTLSAAERDRRLADIDAQLPAAVREARAAATAPLDEMTREQAMRATGASEPEIAAARTAALGAEAAARLADLDRARAAWDARLARFRAARAALLADPGLDDAERQRRIAELVARSFTAEERIRVDALDRISARPR
;
A
#
# COMPACT_ATOMS: atom_id res chain seq x y z
N PRO A 1 4.92 -20.19 42.42
CA PRO A 1 5.86 -20.17 41.27
C PRO A 1 5.26 -20.79 40.01
N ASP A 2 4.68 -21.99 40.07
CA ASP A 2 4.13 -22.67 38.88
C ASP A 2 2.82 -22.08 38.34
N VAL A 3 1.95 -21.54 39.20
CA VAL A 3 0.66 -20.97 38.76
C VAL A 3 0.85 -19.68 37.97
N ALA A 4 1.79 -18.82 38.40
CA ALA A 4 2.09 -17.57 37.69
C ALA A 4 2.63 -17.84 36.28
N ARG A 5 3.55 -18.82 36.14
CA ARG A 5 4.07 -19.24 34.83
C ARG A 5 2.98 -19.83 33.94
N ALA A 6 2.06 -20.61 34.49
CA ALA A 6 0.94 -21.17 33.72
C ALA A 6 -0.04 -20.10 33.23
N PHE A 7 -0.14 -18.95 33.92
CA PHE A 7 -1.09 -17.89 33.59
C PHE A 7 -0.49 -16.79 32.70
N PHE A 8 0.78 -16.43 32.91
CA PHE A 8 1.37 -15.21 32.33
C PHE A 8 2.56 -15.45 31.38
N ALA A 9 3.04 -16.69 31.19
CA ALA A 9 4.24 -16.93 30.38
C ALA A 9 4.14 -16.39 28.95
N ASP A 10 2.98 -16.54 28.30
CA ASP A 10 2.79 -16.05 26.93
C ASP A 10 2.72 -14.52 26.86
N GLU A 11 2.09 -13.88 27.85
CA GLU A 11 1.99 -12.41 27.96
C GLU A 11 3.35 -11.78 28.26
N GLU A 12 4.12 -12.38 29.18
CA GLU A 12 5.47 -11.96 29.49
C GLU A 12 6.38 -12.10 28.26
N ALA A 13 6.33 -13.24 27.56
CA ALA A 13 7.13 -13.45 26.35
C ALA A 13 6.79 -12.46 25.23
N ALA A 14 5.49 -12.17 25.01
CA ALA A 14 5.07 -11.15 24.06
C ALA A 14 5.56 -9.75 24.44
N THR A 15 5.51 -9.41 25.74
CA THR A 15 6.00 -8.12 26.27
C THR A 15 7.50 -7.97 26.08
N TYR A 16 8.29 -8.99 26.44
CA TYR A 16 9.73 -8.98 26.24
C TYR A 16 10.10 -8.87 24.76
N ALA A 17 9.41 -9.59 23.87
CA ALA A 17 9.63 -9.48 22.44
C ALA A 17 9.34 -8.06 21.91
N ALA A 18 8.26 -7.41 22.38
CA ALA A 18 7.94 -6.04 22.00
C ALA A 18 9.03 -5.04 22.42
N LEU A 19 9.57 -5.18 23.64
CA LEU A 19 10.68 -4.34 24.13
C LEU A 19 11.97 -4.57 23.32
N SER A 20 12.32 -5.83 23.07
CA SER A 20 13.50 -6.20 22.27
C SER A 20 13.41 -5.67 20.84
N ARG A 21 12.24 -5.77 20.21
CA ARG A 21 12.00 -5.19 18.87
C ARG A 21 12.18 -3.69 18.89
N ARG A 22 11.64 -3.00 19.89
CA ARG A 22 11.79 -1.54 20.00
C ARG A 22 13.26 -1.16 20.05
N ALA A 23 14.06 -1.85 20.87
CA ALA A 23 15.49 -1.61 20.96
C ALA A 23 16.19 -1.77 19.60
N VAL A 24 15.91 -2.86 18.86
CA VAL A 24 16.47 -3.12 17.52
C VAL A 24 16.04 -2.06 16.49
N LEU A 25 14.77 -1.63 16.52
CA LEU A 25 14.25 -0.64 15.58
C LEU A 25 14.80 0.77 15.84
N THR A 26 15.07 1.11 17.10
CA THR A 26 15.65 2.41 17.47
C THR A 26 17.17 2.46 17.35
N ASP A 27 17.84 1.32 17.18
CA ASP A 27 19.28 1.25 17.02
C ASP A 27 19.71 1.70 15.61
N THR A 28 20.28 2.90 15.56
CA THR A 28 20.77 3.53 14.32
C THR A 28 22.13 2.98 13.87
N THR A 29 22.79 2.16 14.68
CA THR A 29 24.08 1.54 14.34
C THR A 29 23.92 0.27 13.50
N LEU A 30 22.71 -0.30 13.46
CA LEU A 30 22.44 -1.52 12.71
C LEU A 30 22.23 -1.24 11.22
N SER A 31 22.86 -2.07 10.38
CA SER A 31 22.51 -2.16 8.96
C SER A 31 21.08 -2.72 8.81
N ALA A 32 20.48 -2.52 7.63
CA ALA A 32 19.16 -3.10 7.33
C ALA A 32 19.15 -4.63 7.51
N ALA A 33 20.14 -5.32 6.94
CA ALA A 33 20.24 -6.78 7.04
C ALA A 33 20.46 -7.28 8.48
N GLU A 34 21.23 -6.55 9.28
CA GLU A 34 21.45 -6.88 10.70
C GLU A 34 20.16 -6.70 11.51
N ARG A 35 19.45 -5.59 11.27
CA ARG A 35 18.17 -5.30 11.90
C ARG A 35 17.15 -6.40 11.58
N ASP A 36 17.02 -6.77 10.31
CA ASP A 36 16.08 -7.79 9.87
C ASP A 36 16.39 -9.15 10.50
N ARG A 37 17.67 -9.56 10.56
CA ARG A 37 18.08 -10.80 11.22
C ARG A 37 17.70 -10.80 12.70
N ARG A 38 18.00 -9.73 13.44
CA ARG A 38 17.68 -9.64 14.87
C ARG A 38 16.18 -9.63 15.14
N LEU A 39 15.39 -8.99 14.27
CA LEU A 39 13.93 -9.03 14.37
C LEU A 39 13.40 -10.45 14.14
N ALA A 40 13.94 -11.19 13.18
CA ALA A 40 13.59 -12.58 12.92
C ALA A 40 13.95 -13.50 14.11
N ASP A 41 15.11 -13.29 14.74
CA ASP A 41 15.53 -14.05 15.92
C ASP A 41 14.59 -13.82 17.11
N ILE A 42 14.14 -12.57 17.33
CA ILE A 42 13.13 -12.24 18.35
C ILE A 42 11.81 -12.95 18.07
N ASP A 43 11.37 -12.97 16.80
CA ASP A 43 10.13 -13.65 16.40
C ASP A 43 10.21 -15.17 16.58
N ALA A 44 11.37 -15.78 16.32
CA ALA A 44 11.59 -17.21 16.49
C ALA A 44 11.50 -17.66 17.96
N GLN A 45 11.82 -16.76 18.91
CA GLN A 45 11.79 -17.03 20.34
C GLN A 45 10.40 -16.90 20.98
N LEU A 46 9.42 -16.32 20.28
CA LEU A 46 8.06 -16.22 20.78
C LEU A 46 7.41 -17.60 20.96
N PRO A 47 6.51 -17.79 21.95
CA PRO A 47 5.72 -19.00 22.07
C PRO A 47 4.91 -19.30 20.80
N ALA A 48 4.67 -20.58 20.52
CA ALA A 48 4.01 -21.01 19.27
C ALA A 48 2.65 -20.33 19.05
N ALA A 49 1.81 -20.28 20.09
CA ALA A 49 0.50 -19.63 20.02
C ALA A 49 0.60 -18.13 19.68
N VAL A 50 1.59 -17.43 20.24
CA VAL A 50 1.83 -16.00 19.97
C VAL A 50 2.33 -15.80 18.54
N ARG A 51 3.23 -16.67 18.04
CA ARG A 51 3.70 -16.63 16.65
C ARG A 51 2.56 -16.87 15.65
N GLU A 52 1.71 -17.86 15.91
CA GLU A 52 0.56 -18.18 15.06
C GLU A 52 -0.46 -17.05 15.02
N ALA A 53 -0.82 -16.49 16.18
CA ALA A 53 -1.73 -15.34 16.26
C ALA A 53 -1.16 -14.13 15.50
N ARG A 54 0.15 -13.89 15.61
CA ARG A 54 0.83 -12.82 14.88
C ARG A 54 0.82 -13.06 13.37
N ALA A 55 1.19 -14.26 12.92
CA ALA A 55 1.19 -14.62 11.51
C ALA A 55 -0.20 -14.47 10.89
N ALA A 56 -1.24 -14.88 11.60
CA ALA A 56 -2.63 -14.67 11.16
C ALA A 56 -2.98 -13.17 11.07
N ALA A 57 -2.53 -12.36 12.03
CA ALA A 57 -2.77 -10.91 12.03
C ALA A 57 -2.01 -10.16 10.92
N THR A 58 -0.83 -10.63 10.51
CA THR A 58 0.00 -9.97 9.48
C THR A 58 -0.16 -10.54 8.08
N ALA A 59 -0.76 -11.72 7.93
CA ALA A 59 -0.89 -12.42 6.64
C ALA A 59 -1.34 -11.53 5.46
N PRO A 60 -2.33 -10.62 5.59
CA PRO A 60 -2.70 -9.74 4.48
C PRO A 60 -1.59 -8.76 4.08
N LEU A 61 -0.87 -8.21 5.05
CA LEU A 61 0.26 -7.29 4.80
C LEU A 61 1.43 -8.05 4.18
N ASP A 62 1.72 -9.25 4.68
CA ASP A 62 2.81 -10.08 4.18
C ASP A 62 2.59 -10.48 2.71
N GLU A 63 1.35 -10.85 2.33
CA GLU A 63 1.03 -11.15 0.93
C GLU A 63 1.12 -9.90 0.04
N MET A 64 0.68 -8.74 0.53
CA MET A 64 0.85 -7.47 -0.19
C MET A 64 2.33 -7.14 -0.43
N THR A 65 3.17 -7.30 0.59
CA THR A 65 4.63 -7.06 0.47
C THR A 65 5.27 -8.07 -0.47
N ARG A 66 4.87 -9.34 -0.42
CA ARG A 66 5.35 -10.39 -1.33
C ARG A 66 5.03 -10.05 -2.78
N GLU A 67 3.78 -9.66 -3.06
CA GLU A 67 3.35 -9.26 -4.39
C GLU A 67 4.14 -8.03 -4.90
N GLN A 68 4.31 -7.02 -4.04
CA GLN A 68 5.10 -5.83 -4.38
C GLN A 68 6.54 -6.19 -4.75
N ALA A 69 7.17 -7.09 -3.99
CA ALA A 69 8.51 -7.58 -4.29
C ALA A 69 8.55 -8.31 -5.64
N MET A 70 7.58 -9.19 -5.92
CA MET A 70 7.47 -9.87 -7.22
C MET A 70 7.39 -8.87 -8.38
N ARG A 71 6.51 -7.86 -8.26
CA ARG A 71 6.37 -6.79 -9.26
C ARG A 71 7.66 -5.99 -9.43
N ALA A 72 8.34 -5.65 -8.34
CA ALA A 72 9.62 -4.94 -8.37
C ALA A 72 10.73 -5.76 -9.06
N THR A 73 10.68 -7.08 -8.97
CA THR A 73 11.59 -7.99 -9.70
C THR A 73 11.16 -8.30 -11.14
N GLY A 74 10.10 -7.67 -11.64
CA GLY A 74 9.65 -7.81 -13.03
C GLY A 74 8.68 -8.97 -13.28
N ALA A 75 8.02 -9.50 -12.24
CA ALA A 75 6.99 -10.52 -12.43
C ALA A 75 5.85 -10.00 -13.33
N SER A 76 5.44 -10.87 -14.26
CA SER A 76 4.34 -10.65 -15.19
C SER A 76 2.97 -10.76 -14.50
N GLU A 77 1.93 -10.17 -15.10
CA GLU A 77 0.57 -10.27 -14.56
C GLU A 77 0.06 -11.72 -14.37
N PRO A 78 0.36 -12.68 -15.26
CA PRO A 78 0.03 -14.08 -15.03
C PRO A 78 0.71 -14.67 -13.79
N GLU A 79 1.97 -14.32 -13.51
CA GLU A 79 2.69 -14.77 -12.31
C GLU A 79 2.08 -14.19 -11.03
N ILE A 80 1.69 -12.91 -11.07
CA ILE A 80 0.97 -12.28 -9.96
C ILE A 80 -0.40 -12.93 -9.74
N ALA A 81 -1.16 -13.20 -10.81
CA ALA A 81 -2.45 -13.86 -10.72
C ALA A 81 -2.34 -15.29 -10.14
N ALA A 82 -1.31 -16.04 -10.53
CA ALA A 82 -1.02 -17.36 -9.97
C ALA A 82 -0.66 -17.28 -8.49
N ALA A 83 0.20 -16.33 -8.10
CA ALA A 83 0.58 -16.10 -6.70
C ALA A 83 -0.64 -15.76 -5.81
N ARG A 84 -1.51 -14.85 -6.28
CA ARG A 84 -2.76 -14.50 -5.59
C ARG A 84 -3.70 -15.68 -5.45
N THR A 85 -3.85 -16.49 -6.50
CA THR A 85 -4.71 -17.67 -6.47
C THR A 85 -4.22 -18.69 -5.45
N ALA A 86 -2.90 -18.89 -5.38
CA ALA A 86 -2.29 -19.78 -4.40
C ALA A 86 -2.47 -19.29 -2.95
N ALA A 87 -2.41 -17.98 -2.72
CA ALA A 87 -2.51 -17.40 -1.37
C ALA A 87 -3.96 -17.19 -0.89
N LEU A 88 -4.87 -16.79 -1.78
CA LEU A 88 -6.21 -16.29 -1.42
C LEU A 88 -7.37 -17.08 -2.05
N GLY A 89 -7.06 -18.01 -2.95
CA GLY A 89 -8.05 -18.72 -3.77
C GLY A 89 -8.50 -17.93 -5.01
N ALA A 90 -9.09 -18.66 -5.96
CA ALA A 90 -9.41 -18.14 -7.29
C ALA A 90 -10.42 -16.98 -7.27
N GLU A 91 -11.44 -17.06 -6.41
CA GLU A 91 -12.48 -16.04 -6.34
C GLU A 91 -11.95 -14.69 -5.83
N ALA A 92 -11.12 -14.71 -4.78
CA ALA A 92 -10.48 -13.51 -4.24
C ALA A 92 -9.47 -12.92 -5.25
N ALA A 93 -8.68 -13.78 -5.90
CA ALA A 93 -7.75 -13.36 -6.94
C ALA A 93 -8.46 -12.68 -8.12
N ALA A 94 -9.63 -13.20 -8.54
CA ALA A 94 -10.44 -12.58 -9.60
C ALA A 94 -10.95 -11.19 -9.20
N ARG A 95 -11.50 -11.03 -7.99
CA ARG A 95 -11.93 -9.70 -7.50
C ARG A 95 -10.79 -8.69 -7.43
N LEU A 96 -9.60 -9.12 -7.04
CA LEU A 96 -8.40 -8.26 -7.05
C LEU A 96 -8.01 -7.87 -8.47
N ALA A 97 -8.06 -8.80 -9.42
CA ALA A 97 -7.80 -8.50 -10.82
C ALA A 97 -8.82 -7.49 -11.39
N ASP A 98 -10.09 -7.57 -10.99
CA ASP A 98 -11.13 -6.61 -11.40
C ASP A 98 -10.84 -5.22 -10.84
N LEU A 99 -10.45 -5.14 -9.57
CA LEU A 99 -10.04 -3.90 -8.92
C LEU A 99 -8.83 -3.27 -9.62
N ASP A 100 -7.84 -4.08 -10.02
CA ASP A 100 -6.66 -3.59 -10.73
C ASP A 100 -7.01 -3.04 -12.12
N ARG A 101 -7.92 -3.70 -12.85
CA ARG A 101 -8.43 -3.17 -14.13
C ARG A 101 -9.17 -1.85 -13.95
N ALA A 102 -9.99 -1.73 -12.90
CA ALA A 102 -10.69 -0.48 -12.58
C ALA A 102 -9.71 0.65 -12.22
N ARG A 103 -8.66 0.35 -11.45
CA ARG A 103 -7.59 1.30 -11.12
C ARG A 103 -6.82 1.75 -12.35
N ALA A 104 -6.40 0.82 -13.21
CA ALA A 104 -5.69 1.15 -14.44
C ALA A 104 -6.53 2.04 -15.37
N ALA A 105 -7.83 1.74 -15.51
CA ALA A 105 -8.74 2.56 -16.29
C ALA A 105 -8.91 3.99 -15.70
N TRP A 106 -9.00 4.09 -14.37
CA TRP A 106 -9.03 5.38 -13.68
C TRP A 106 -7.74 6.18 -13.91
N ASP A 107 -6.58 5.56 -13.74
CA ASP A 107 -5.28 6.21 -13.89
C ASP A 107 -5.06 6.70 -15.33
N ALA A 108 -5.46 5.91 -16.32
CA ALA A 108 -5.42 6.31 -17.73
C ALA A 108 -6.34 7.53 -18.00
N ARG A 109 -7.55 7.54 -17.44
CA ARG A 109 -8.47 8.70 -17.55
C ARG A 109 -7.87 9.95 -16.90
N LEU A 110 -7.28 9.81 -15.72
CA LEU A 110 -6.65 10.90 -14.99
C LEU A 110 -5.42 11.45 -15.71
N ALA A 111 -4.57 10.58 -16.28
CA ALA A 111 -3.41 10.98 -17.06
C ALA A 111 -3.83 11.78 -18.31
N ARG A 112 -4.82 11.28 -19.06
CA ARG A 112 -5.39 12.00 -20.22
C ARG A 112 -5.96 13.36 -19.84
N PHE A 113 -6.70 13.42 -18.73
CA PHE A 113 -7.22 14.68 -18.20
C PHE A 113 -6.10 15.68 -17.89
N ARG A 114 -5.05 15.24 -17.17
CA ARG A 114 -3.91 16.08 -16.80
C ARG A 114 -3.16 16.62 -18.02
N ALA A 115 -2.96 15.79 -19.04
CA ALA A 115 -2.36 16.21 -20.31
C ALA A 115 -3.21 17.28 -21.03
N ALA A 116 -4.54 17.06 -21.13
CA ALA A 116 -5.44 18.02 -21.75
C ALA A 116 -5.51 19.34 -20.97
N ARG A 117 -5.51 19.28 -19.64
CA ARG A 117 -5.48 20.47 -18.77
C ARG A 117 -4.18 21.26 -18.95
N ALA A 118 -3.03 20.57 -19.02
CA ALA A 118 -1.75 21.21 -19.25
C ALA A 118 -1.70 21.92 -20.62
N ALA A 119 -2.26 21.31 -21.68
CA ALA A 119 -2.35 21.94 -22.99
C ALA A 119 -3.18 23.23 -22.97
N LEU A 120 -4.33 23.25 -22.28
CA LEU A 120 -5.15 24.46 -22.11
C LEU A 120 -4.43 25.55 -21.31
N LEU A 121 -3.64 25.16 -20.31
CA LEU A 121 -2.85 26.11 -19.51
C LEU A 121 -1.70 26.74 -20.30
N ALA A 122 -1.13 25.99 -21.24
CA ALA A 122 -0.02 26.44 -22.07
C ALA A 122 -0.45 27.20 -23.34
N ASP A 123 -1.75 27.27 -23.64
CA ASP A 123 -2.27 27.91 -24.86
C ASP A 123 -2.24 29.45 -24.71
N PRO A 124 -1.37 30.16 -25.46
CA PRO A 124 -1.28 31.62 -25.40
C PRO A 124 -2.44 32.32 -26.11
N GLY A 125 -3.24 31.60 -26.91
CA GLY A 125 -4.41 32.14 -27.61
C GLY A 125 -5.66 32.24 -26.74
N LEU A 126 -5.63 31.70 -25.51
CA LEU A 126 -6.73 31.79 -24.56
C LEU A 126 -6.44 32.90 -23.54
N ASP A 127 -7.41 33.78 -23.33
CA ASP A 127 -7.42 34.62 -22.15
C ASP A 127 -7.75 33.80 -20.88
N ASP A 128 -7.57 34.41 -19.71
CA ASP A 128 -7.74 33.72 -18.43
C ASP A 128 -9.18 33.22 -18.22
N ALA A 129 -10.18 33.95 -18.69
CA ALA A 129 -11.59 33.60 -18.51
C ALA A 129 -12.00 32.42 -19.39
N GLU A 130 -11.61 32.44 -20.67
CA GLU A 130 -11.82 31.38 -21.64
C GLU A 130 -11.07 30.11 -21.22
N ARG A 131 -9.82 30.26 -20.76
CA ARG A 131 -9.03 29.15 -20.24
C ARG A 131 -9.73 28.47 -19.06
N GLN A 132 -10.20 29.25 -18.09
CA GLN A 132 -10.89 28.72 -16.93
C GLN A 132 -12.22 28.04 -17.31
N ARG A 133 -12.97 28.61 -18.26
CA ARG A 133 -14.20 27.98 -18.79
C ARG A 133 -13.91 26.62 -19.41
N ARG A 134 -12.90 26.52 -20.28
CA ARG A 134 -12.53 25.27 -20.95
C ARG A 134 -12.02 24.20 -20.00
N ILE A 135 -11.29 24.59 -18.95
CA ILE A 135 -10.86 23.68 -17.89
C ILE A 135 -12.07 23.17 -17.10
N ALA A 136 -13.02 24.04 -16.74
CA ALA A 136 -14.24 23.63 -16.05
C ALA A 136 -15.08 22.64 -16.89
N GLU A 137 -15.25 22.91 -18.20
CA GLU A 137 -15.88 21.99 -19.14
C GLU A 137 -15.11 20.66 -19.27
N LEU A 138 -13.77 20.70 -19.25
CA LEU A 138 -12.91 19.51 -19.28
C LEU A 138 -13.10 18.64 -18.05
N VAL A 139 -13.12 19.24 -16.87
CA VAL A 139 -13.45 18.52 -15.63
C VAL A 139 -14.85 17.94 -15.73
N ALA A 140 -15.81 18.72 -16.24
CA ALA A 140 -17.20 18.32 -16.25
C ALA A 140 -17.51 17.11 -17.13
N ARG A 141 -16.88 17.05 -18.31
CA ARG A 141 -17.01 15.92 -19.25
C ARG A 141 -16.16 14.70 -18.89
N SER A 142 -15.09 14.90 -18.11
CA SER A 142 -14.14 13.83 -17.80
C SER A 142 -14.52 13.03 -16.57
N PHE A 143 -15.32 13.60 -15.66
CA PHE A 143 -15.58 13.03 -14.34
C PHE A 143 -17.01 13.28 -13.83
N THR A 144 -17.56 12.29 -13.12
CA THR A 144 -18.81 12.44 -12.36
C THR A 144 -18.63 13.43 -11.20
N ALA A 145 -19.73 13.83 -10.55
CA ALA A 145 -19.66 14.75 -9.42
C ALA A 145 -18.78 14.21 -8.28
N GLU A 146 -18.88 12.91 -7.98
CA GLU A 146 -18.10 12.22 -6.94
C GLU A 146 -16.63 12.11 -7.33
N GLU A 147 -16.34 11.77 -8.60
CA GLU A 147 -14.99 11.68 -9.11
C GLU A 147 -14.27 13.04 -9.08
N ARG A 148 -15.00 14.16 -9.27
CA ARG A 148 -14.41 15.51 -9.19
C ARG A 148 -13.86 15.84 -7.81
N ILE A 149 -14.51 15.39 -6.73
CA ILE A 149 -14.01 15.56 -5.36
C ILE A 149 -12.66 14.86 -5.22
N ARG A 150 -12.55 13.64 -5.77
CA ARG A 150 -11.29 12.87 -5.76
C ARG A 150 -10.19 13.56 -6.57
N VAL A 151 -10.51 14.11 -7.74
CA VAL A 151 -9.54 14.82 -8.59
C VAL A 151 -9.01 16.08 -7.90
N ASP A 152 -9.89 16.90 -7.33
CA ASP A 152 -9.49 18.10 -6.59
C ASP A 152 -8.58 17.76 -5.40
N ALA A 153 -8.92 16.72 -4.63
CA ALA A 153 -8.06 16.24 -3.54
C ALA A 153 -6.66 15.80 -4.04
N LEU A 154 -6.60 15.03 -5.15
CA LEU A 154 -5.33 14.56 -5.72
C LEU A 154 -4.46 15.70 -6.25
N ASP A 155 -5.05 16.73 -6.85
CA ASP A 155 -4.33 17.89 -7.35
C ASP A 155 -3.77 18.73 -6.19
N ARG A 156 -4.52 18.90 -5.08
CA ARG A 156 -4.02 19.56 -3.86
C ARG A 156 -2.85 18.81 -3.21
N ILE A 157 -2.92 17.48 -3.15
CA ILE A 157 -1.83 16.65 -2.60
C ILE A 157 -0.58 16.76 -3.47
N SER A 158 -0.75 16.79 -4.80
CA SER A 158 0.34 16.88 -5.76
C SER A 158 0.98 18.28 -5.82
N ALA A 159 0.23 19.33 -5.45
CA ALA A 159 0.71 20.71 -5.37
C ALA A 159 1.48 21.05 -4.07
N ARG A 160 1.48 20.14 -3.08
CA ARG A 160 2.20 20.34 -1.82
C ARG A 160 3.66 19.91 -2.03
N PRO A 161 4.65 20.80 -1.82
CA PRO A 161 6.06 20.41 -1.92
C PRO A 161 6.36 19.33 -0.87
N ARG A 162 7.10 18.30 -1.28
CA ARG A 162 7.65 17.28 -0.39
C ARG A 162 8.82 17.84 0.42
#